data_AF-A0A5C9CEF3-F1
#
_entry.id   AF-A0A5C9CEF3-F1
#
_cell.length_a   1.000
_cell.length_b   1.000
_cell.length_c   1.000
_cell.angle_alpha   90.00
_cell.angle_beta   90.00
_cell.angle_gamma   90.00
#
_symmetry.space_group_name_H-M   'P 1'
#
loop_
_entity.id
_entity.type
_entity.pdbx_description
1 polymer ?
#
loop_
_entity_poly.entity_id
_entity_poly.type
_entity_poly.pdbx_seq_one_letter_code
_entity_poly.pdbx_strand_id
1 'polypeptide(L)' 'MNRKYFTIITFALTAMTAGNVLAADAETPKTRDQVLAELIEAQRTGDIIGNYETGAKLKEMFPGGYPK' A
#
# COMPACT_ATOMS: atom_id res chain seq x y z
N MET A 1 5.32 21.04 54.06
CA MET A 1 4.39 19.99 53.61
C MET A 1 3.57 20.56 52.45
N ASN A 2 3.59 20.17 51.17
CA ASN A 2 4.36 19.23 50.35
C ASN A 2 4.35 19.78 48.91
N ARG A 3 5.53 20.18 48.40
CA ARG A 3 5.76 20.80 47.08
C ARG A 3 5.92 19.75 45.97
N LYS A 4 4.91 18.92 45.67
CA LYS A 4 5.11 17.83 44.67
C LYS A 4 3.92 17.47 43.77
N TYR A 5 2.78 18.17 43.83
CA TYR A 5 1.56 17.69 43.16
C TYR A 5 1.09 18.54 41.97
N PHE A 6 1.71 19.70 41.71
CA PHE A 6 1.22 20.62 40.67
C PHE A 6 1.89 20.49 39.29
N THR A 7 2.88 19.60 39.14
CA THR A 7 3.72 19.53 37.92
C THR A 7 3.37 18.35 36.99
N ILE A 8 2.45 17.46 37.39
CA ILE A 8 2.22 16.19 36.66
C ILE A 8 1.12 16.31 35.58
N ILE A 9 0.22 17.28 35.66
CA ILE A 9 -0.93 17.36 34.74
C ILE A 9 -0.57 17.93 33.34
N THR A 10 0.57 18.60 33.19
CA THR A 10 0.96 19.22 31.89
C THR A 10 1.67 18.24 30.94
N PHE A 11 2.09 17.05 31.38
CA PHE A 11 2.92 16.15 30.56
C PHE A 11 2.13 15.14 29.69
N ALA A 12 0.80 15.08 29.81
CA ALA A 12 0.01 14.00 29.20
C ALA A 12 -0.63 14.34 27.83
N LEU A 13 -0.57 15.59 27.34
CA LEU A 13 -1.30 15.99 26.11
C LEU A 13 -0.45 16.07 24.84
N THR A 14 0.85 15.73 24.88
CA THR A 14 1.74 15.84 23.71
C THR A 14 2.13 14.50 23.08
N ALA A 15 1.40 13.41 23.36
CA ALA A 15 1.69 12.08 22.82
C ALA A 15 0.65 11.55 21.82
N MET A 16 -0.03 12.43 21.08
CA MET A 16 -0.84 12.02 19.93
C MET A 16 -0.56 12.90 18.72
N THR A 17 0.70 12.89 18.30
CA THR A 17 1.08 13.12 16.90
C THR A 17 1.71 11.85 16.35
N ALA A 18 1.01 10.73 16.44
CA ALA A 18 1.17 9.70 15.41
C ALA A 18 0.34 10.18 14.23
N GLY A 19 0.88 11.15 13.48
CA GLY A 19 0.35 11.48 12.18
C GLY A 19 0.30 10.20 11.35
N ASN A 20 -0.81 9.97 10.68
CA ASN A 20 -0.89 8.99 9.61
C ASN A 20 0.15 9.37 8.53
N VAL A 21 1.40 8.94 8.67
CA VAL A 21 2.47 9.07 7.65
C VAL A 21 2.36 7.95 6.61
N LEU A 22 1.16 7.38 6.41
CA LEU A 22 0.94 6.27 5.47
C LEU A 22 -0.31 6.47 4.61
N ALA A 23 -0.59 7.72 4.21
CA ALA A 23 -1.64 8.04 3.23
C ALA A 23 -1.09 8.61 1.91
N ALA A 24 0.20 8.40 1.67
CA ALA A 24 0.80 8.43 0.35
C ALA A 24 2.15 7.73 0.50
N ASP A 25 2.20 6.43 0.23
CA ASP A 25 3.42 5.87 -0.32
C ASP A 25 3.58 6.56 -1.68
N ALA A 26 4.12 7.79 -1.65
CA ALA A 26 4.76 8.41 -2.79
C ALA A 26 6.08 7.66 -2.94
N GLU A 27 5.93 6.39 -3.32
CA GLU A 27 6.94 5.36 -3.33
C GLU A 27 8.17 5.92 -4.02
N THR A 28 9.33 5.63 -3.46
CA THR A 28 10.59 5.70 -4.20
C THR A 28 10.33 5.32 -5.64
N PRO A 29 10.65 6.17 -6.63
CA PRO A 29 10.29 5.91 -8.02
C PRO A 29 10.82 4.53 -8.37
N LYS A 30 9.89 3.59 -8.64
CA LYS A 30 10.27 2.22 -8.98
C LYS A 30 11.27 2.30 -10.12
N THR A 31 12.37 1.58 -9.97
CA THR A 31 13.34 1.52 -11.06
C THR A 31 12.67 0.92 -12.28
N ARG A 32 13.10 1.30 -13.48
CA ARG A 32 12.53 0.75 -14.73
C ARG A 32 12.56 -0.78 -14.73
N ASP A 33 13.61 -1.36 -14.15
CA ASP A 33 13.76 -2.80 -13.99
C ASP A 33 12.68 -3.42 -13.07
N GLN A 34 12.33 -2.76 -11.97
CA GLN A 34 11.25 -3.21 -11.08
C GLN A 34 9.88 -3.16 -11.79
N VAL A 35 9.61 -2.09 -12.53
CA VAL A 35 8.36 -1.96 -13.31
C VAL A 35 8.27 -3.04 -14.39
N LEU A 36 9.38 -3.33 -15.07
CA LEU A 36 9.43 -4.40 -16.07
C LEU A 36 9.22 -5.78 -15.44
N ALA A 37 9.84 -6.06 -14.29
CA ALA A 37 9.64 -7.30 -13.57
C ALA A 37 8.17 -7.49 -13.16
N GLU A 38 7.53 -6.45 -12.63
CA GLU A 38 6.10 -6.47 -12.29
C GLU A 38 5.22 -6.68 -13.52
N LEU A 39 5.54 -6.05 -14.65
CA LEU A 39 4.79 -6.21 -15.89
C LEU A 39 4.90 -7.63 -16.44
N ILE A 40 6.09 -8.23 -16.40
CA ILE A 40 6.31 -9.62 -16.82
C ILE A 40 5.48 -10.57 -15.93
N GLU A 41 5.47 -10.35 -14.62
CA GLU A 41 4.69 -11.16 -13.69
C GLU A 41 3.18 -11.01 -13.93
N ALA A 42 2.69 -9.78 -14.15
CA ALA A 42 1.30 -9.52 -14.50
C ALA A 42 0.90 -10.21 -15.82
N GLN A 43 1.77 -10.19 -16.83
CA GLN A 43 1.57 -10.92 -18.08
C GLN A 43 1.52 -12.43 -17.86
N ARG A 44 2.47 -12.97 -17.09
CA ARG A 44 2.58 -14.42 -16.82
C ARG A 44 1.37 -14.96 -16.05
N THR A 45 0.85 -14.17 -15.11
CA THR A 45 -0.29 -14.56 -14.26
C THR A 45 -1.64 -14.18 -14.87
N GLY A 46 -1.66 -13.45 -15.98
CA GLY A 46 -2.89 -12.95 -16.60
C GLY A 46 -3.58 -11.88 -15.76
N ASP A 47 -2.84 -11.18 -14.89
CA ASP A 47 -3.31 -10.03 -14.10
C ASP A 47 -3.29 -8.73 -14.93
N ILE A 48 -3.86 -8.82 -16.14
CA ILE A 48 -3.99 -7.72 -17.07
C ILE A 48 -5.46 -7.61 -17.41
N ILE A 49 -5.98 -6.38 -17.48
CA ILE A 49 -7.36 -6.12 -17.87
C ILE A 49 -7.53 -6.56 -19.33
N GLY A 50 -8.37 -7.59 -19.55
CA GLY A 50 -8.70 -8.12 -20.87
C GLY A 50 -10.01 -7.56 -21.41
N ASN A 51 -10.89 -7.08 -20.54
CA ASN A 51 -12.17 -6.48 -20.91
C ASN A 51 -12.32 -5.10 -20.25
N TYR A 52 -12.41 -4.04 -21.06
CA TYR A 52 -12.50 -2.65 -20.58
C TYR A 52 -13.88 -2.27 -20.02
N GLU A 53 -14.94 -3.00 -20.38
CA GLU A 53 -16.31 -2.73 -19.96
C GLU A 53 -16.62 -3.35 -18.59
N THR A 54 -16.06 -4.54 -18.33
CA THR A 54 -16.29 -5.29 -17.09
C THR A 54 -15.13 -5.20 -16.10
N GLY A 55 -13.95 -4.78 -16.57
CA GLY A 55 -12.71 -4.79 -15.78
C GLY A 55 -12.16 -6.20 -15.56
N ALA A 56 -12.68 -7.22 -16.26
CA ALA A 56 -12.23 -8.60 -16.10
C ALA A 56 -10.77 -8.77 -16.54
N LYS A 57 -10.02 -9.54 -15.75
CA LYS A 57 -8.62 -9.89 -16.00
C LYS A 57 -8.52 -11.06 -16.99
N LEU A 58 -7.41 -11.14 -17.73
CA LEU A 58 -7.18 -12.22 -18.69
C LEU A 58 -7.25 -13.61 -18.05
N LYS A 59 -6.76 -13.76 -16.81
CA LYS A 59 -6.88 -15.03 -16.06
C LYS A 59 -8.32 -15.43 -15.73
N GLU A 60 -9.22 -14.45 -15.59
CA GLU A 60 -10.64 -14.69 -15.31
C GLU A 60 -11.39 -15.05 -16.59
N MET A 61 -10.99 -14.48 -17.72
CA MET A 61 -11.56 -14.77 -19.04
C MET A 61 -11.03 -16.09 -19.63
N PHE A 62 -9.75 -16.41 -19.41
CA PHE A 62 -9.07 -17.58 -19.97
C PHE A 62 -8.36 -18.39 -18.87
N PRO A 63 -9.09 -19.02 -17.94
CA PRO A 63 -8.50 -19.70 -16.78
C PRO A 63 -7.62 -20.90 -17.13
N GLY A 64 -7.72 -21.45 -18.35
CA GLY A 64 -6.84 -22.52 -18.83
C GLY A 64 -5.52 -22.03 -19.46
N GLY A 65 -5.38 -20.73 -19.72
CA GLY A 65 -4.21 -20.12 -20.37
C GLY A 65 -3.16 -19.57 -19.40
N TYR A 66 -3.46 -19.58 -18.10
CA TYR A 66 -2.60 -18.99 -17.06
C TYR A 66 -2.35 -19.97 -15.92
N PRO A 67 -1.16 -19.92 -15.28
CA PRO A 67 -0.87 -20.72 -14.10
C PRO A 67 -1.78 -20.32 -12.94
N LYS A 68 -2.22 -21.33 -12.16
CA LYS A 68 -3.03 -21.14 -10.95
C LYS A 68 -2.20 -20.76 -9.74
#